data_AF-A0A418JHY0-F1
#
_entry.id   AF-A0A418JHY0-F1
#
_cell.length_a   1.000
_cell.length_b   1.000
_cell.length_c   1.000
_cell.angle_alpha   90.00
_cell.angle_beta   90.00
_cell.angle_gamma   90.00
#
_symmetry.space_group_name_H-M   'P 1'
#
loop_
_entity.id
_entity.type
_entity.pdbx_description
1 polymer ?
#
loop_
_entity_poly.entity_id
_entity_poly.type
_entity_poly.pdbx_seq_one_letter_code
_entity_poly.pdbx_strand_id
1 'polypeptide(L)' 'MTTSVADKPYLKIKSLIALKGTNQKEVAEAIGMSRSLLSIKINRINGRDFTTSEAKKLADHLNVKVDDFF' A
#
# COMPACT_ATOMS: atom_id res chain seq x y z
N MET A 1 2.98 21.12 11.63
CA MET A 1 3.89 19.97 11.69
C MET A 1 4.11 19.47 10.26
N THR A 2 5.28 19.74 9.68
CA THR A 2 5.66 19.24 8.35
C THR A 2 6.14 17.81 8.50
N THR A 3 5.30 16.84 8.09
CA THR A 3 5.69 15.42 8.09
C THR A 3 6.75 15.19 7.01
N SER A 4 7.89 14.67 7.45
CA SER A 4 9.03 14.27 6.61
C SER A 4 8.64 13.06 5.76
N VAL A 5 9.34 12.83 4.64
CA VAL A 5 9.18 11.61 3.83
C VAL A 5 9.44 10.34 4.67
N ALA A 6 10.24 10.45 5.74
CA ALA A 6 10.46 9.38 6.72
C ALA A 6 9.17 8.95 7.47
N ASP A 7 8.15 9.82 7.56
CA ASP A 7 6.92 9.53 8.30
C ASP A 7 5.90 8.69 7.49
N LYS A 8 6.17 8.42 6.21
CA LYS A 8 5.26 7.70 5.30
C LYS A 8 5.98 6.58 4.54
N PRO A 9 6.37 5.50 5.22
CA PRO A 9 7.20 4.43 4.63
C PRO A 9 6.53 3.70 3.45
N TYR A 10 5.21 3.82 3.30
CA TYR A 10 4.46 3.20 2.20
C TYR A 10 3.97 4.19 1.15
N LEU A 11 4.54 5.39 1.10
CA LEU A 11 4.13 6.40 0.12
C LEU A 11 4.29 5.89 -1.32
N LYS A 12 5.35 5.11 -1.60
CA LYS A 12 5.61 4.51 -2.92
C LYS A 12 4.47 3.60 -3.40
N ILE A 13 3.75 2.94 -2.49
CA ILE A 13 2.60 2.10 -2.85
C ILE A 13 1.54 2.92 -3.62
N LYS A 14 1.27 4.17 -3.22
CA LYS A 14 0.31 5.02 -3.95
C LYS A 14 0.79 5.33 -5.37
N SER A 15 2.09 5.58 -5.53
CA SER A 15 2.69 5.81 -6.85
C SER A 15 2.64 4.56 -7.72
N LEU A 16 2.94 3.39 -7.16
CA LEU A 16 2.89 2.11 -7.89
C LEU A 16 1.46 1.78 -8.36
N ILE A 17 0.45 2.02 -7.52
CA ILE A 17 -0.96 1.87 -7.90
C ILE A 17 -1.30 2.78 -9.10
N ALA A 18 -0.89 4.05 -9.04
CA ALA A 18 -1.15 5.01 -10.12
C ALA A 18 -0.42 4.62 -11.43
N LEU A 19 0.84 4.18 -11.35
CA LEU A 19 1.64 3.75 -12.50
C LEU A 19 1.05 2.52 -13.20
N LYS A 20 0.39 1.64 -12.46
CA LYS A 20 -0.33 0.48 -13.00
C LYS A 20 -1.66 0.83 -13.70
N GLY A 21 -2.08 2.10 -13.65
CA GLY A 21 -3.37 2.54 -14.22
C GLY A 21 -4.60 2.02 -13.46
N THR A 22 -4.43 1.60 -12.20
CA THR A 22 -5.51 1.10 -11.34
C THR A 22 -5.75 2.08 -10.18
N ASN A 23 -6.78 1.83 -9.38
CA ASN A 23 -7.09 2.63 -8.20
C ASN A 23 -7.08 1.78 -6.91
N GLN A 24 -7.06 2.45 -5.76
CA GLN A 24 -7.02 1.77 -4.45
C GLN A 24 -8.21 0.86 -4.18
N LYS A 25 -9.38 1.11 -4.80
CA LYS A 25 -10.56 0.26 -4.61
C LYS A 25 -10.34 -1.09 -5.30
N GLU A 26 -9.95 -1.06 -6.57
CA GLU A 26 -9.65 -2.26 -7.36
C GLU A 26 -8.53 -3.10 -6.73
N VAL A 27 -7.43 -2.45 -6.31
CA VAL A 27 -6.31 -3.15 -5.67
C VAL A 27 -6.74 -3.79 -4.35
N ALA A 28 -7.54 -3.09 -3.55
CA ALA A 28 -8.03 -3.64 -2.28
C ALA A 28 -8.94 -4.86 -2.52
N GLU A 29 -9.85 -4.78 -3.48
CA GLU A 29 -10.71 -5.89 -3.88
C GLU A 29 -9.88 -7.09 -4.37
N ALA A 30 -8.87 -6.86 -5.20
CA ALA A 30 -8.00 -7.91 -5.74
C ALA A 30 -7.19 -8.65 -4.66
N ILE A 31 -6.77 -7.97 -3.60
CA ILE A 31 -6.01 -8.59 -2.50
C ILE A 31 -6.90 -9.05 -1.34
N GLY A 32 -8.22 -8.89 -1.46
CA GLY A 32 -9.21 -9.36 -0.49
C GLY A 32 -9.31 -8.51 0.77
N MET A 33 -9.17 -7.18 0.66
CA MET A 33 -9.36 -6.25 1.79
C MET A 33 -10.24 -5.05 1.42
N SER A 34 -10.75 -4.33 2.41
CA SER A 34 -11.50 -3.10 2.13
C SER A 34 -10.56 -1.95 1.73
N ARG A 35 -11.05 -1.07 0.84
CA ARG A 35 -10.32 0.15 0.43
C ARG A 35 -9.92 1.00 1.64
N SER A 36 -10.77 1.10 2.66
CA SER A 36 -10.49 1.84 3.89
C SER A 36 -9.33 1.22 4.69
N LEU A 37 -9.31 -0.12 4.80
CA LEU A 37 -8.22 -0.83 5.48
C LEU A 37 -6.89 -0.65 4.75
N LEU A 38 -6.89 -0.76 3.41
CA LEU A 38 -5.72 -0.49 2.59
C LEU A 38 -5.20 0.94 2.85
N SER A 39 -6.08 1.94 2.83
CA SER A 39 -5.71 3.33 3.11
C SER A 39 -5.13 3.51 4.51
N ILE A 40 -5.72 2.89 5.53
CA ILE A 40 -5.22 2.92 6.92
C ILE A 40 -3.80 2.36 6.99
N LYS A 41 -3.52 1.23 6.34
CA LYS A 41 -2.20 0.59 6.34
C LYS A 41 -1.16 1.41 5.56
N ILE A 42 -1.51 1.91 4.37
CA ILE A 42 -0.61 2.79 3.59
C ILE A 42 -0.22 4.04 4.38
N ASN A 43 -1.17 4.64 5.11
CA ASN A 43 -0.91 5.83 5.91
C ASN A 43 -0.47 5.51 7.35
N ARG A 44 -0.28 4.22 7.70
CA ARG A 44 0.04 3.71 9.05
C ARG A 44 -0.80 4.32 10.18
N ILE A 45 -2.09 4.55 9.92
CA ILE A 45 -3.00 5.14 10.92
C ILE A 45 -3.11 4.18 12.11
N ASN A 46 -2.91 4.71 13.32
CA ASN A 46 -2.88 3.94 14.58
C ASN A 46 -1.85 2.79 14.57
N GLY A 47 -0.73 2.95 13.85
CA GLY A 47 0.32 1.93 13.78
C GLY A 47 -0.07 0.68 12.99
N ARG A 48 -1.22 0.67 12.31
CA ARG A 48 -1.69 -0.45 11.51
C ARG A 48 -0.74 -0.68 10.34
N ASP A 49 -0.28 -1.93 10.24
CA ASP A 49 0.72 -2.33 9.26
C ASP A 49 0.23 -3.49 8.37
N PHE A 50 0.90 -3.69 7.24
CA PHE A 50 0.70 -4.88 6.41
C PHE A 50 1.33 -6.10 7.07
N THR A 51 0.56 -7.19 7.10
CA THR A 51 1.13 -8.53 7.34
C THR A 51 1.99 -8.94 6.14
N THR A 52 2.92 -9.86 6.35
CA THR A 52 3.75 -10.40 5.27
C THR A 52 2.91 -10.97 4.12
N SER A 53 1.79 -11.62 4.43
CA SER A 53 0.89 -12.19 3.41
C SER A 53 0.16 -11.11 2.61
N GLU A 54 -0.27 -10.02 3.24
CA GLU A 54 -0.88 -8.89 2.53
C GLU A 54 0.15 -8.15 1.66
N ALA A 55 1.37 -7.94 2.18
CA ALA A 55 2.46 -7.31 1.44
C ALA A 55 2.81 -8.12 0.18
N LYS A 56 2.90 -9.46 0.30
CA LYS A 56 3.13 -10.35 -0.84
C LYS A 56 2.01 -10.25 -1.89
N LYS A 57 0.74 -10.38 -1.48
CA LYS A 57 -0.40 -10.25 -2.40
C LYS A 57 -0.42 -8.91 -3.15
N LEU A 58 -0.09 -7.83 -2.44
CA LEU A 58 -0.01 -6.50 -3.03
C LEU A 58 1.15 -6.40 -4.04
N ALA A 59 2.32 -6.96 -3.71
CA ALA A 59 3.48 -6.98 -4.60
C ALA A 59 3.20 -7.80 -5.86
N ASP A 60 2.61 -8.98 -5.70
CA ASP A 60 2.19 -9.86 -6.80
C ASP A 60 1.18 -9.16 -7.72
N HIS A 61 0.17 -8.50 -7.15
CA HIS A 61 -0.84 -7.78 -7.93
C HIS A 61 -0.27 -6.57 -8.69
N LEU A 62 0.65 -5.83 -8.06
CA LEU A 62 1.33 -4.68 -8.68
C LEU A 62 2.48 -5.10 -9.59
N ASN A 63 2.88 -6.39 -9.59
CA ASN A 63 4.02 -6.94 -10.32
C ASN A 63 5.35 -6.25 -9.96
N VAL A 64 5.61 -6.14 -8.66
CA VAL A 64 6.82 -5.52 -8.07
C VAL A 64 7.36 -6.41 -6.94
N LYS A 65 8.52 -6.09 -6.38
CA LYS A 65 9.01 -6.70 -5.15
C LYS A 65 8.46 -5.97 -3.93
N VAL A 66 8.33 -6.65 -2.79
CA VAL A 66 7.92 -6.02 -1.53
C VAL A 66 8.88 -4.88 -1.14
N ASP A 67 10.17 -5.02 -1.45
CA ASP A 67 11.20 -4.01 -1.19
C ASP A 67 10.93 -2.69 -1.94
N ASP A 68 10.19 -2.72 -3.07
CA ASP A 68 9.83 -1.53 -3.83
C ASP A 68 8.80 -0.63 -3.11
N PHE A 69 8.23 -1.10 -1.98
CA PHE A 69 7.28 -0.33 -1.18
C PHE A 69 7.93 0.78 -0.35
N PHE A 70 9.23 0.67 -0.09
CA PHE A 70 10.04 1.57 0.76
C PHE A 70 11.01 2.38 -0.09
#